data_AF-A0A2W5NV06-F1
#
_entry.id   AF-A0A2W5NV06-F1
#
_cell.length_a   1.000
_cell.length_b   1.000
_cell.length_c   1.000
_cell.angle_alpha   90.00
_cell.angle_beta   90.00
_cell.angle_gamma   90.00
#
_symmetry.space_group_name_H-M   'P 1'
#
loop_
_entity.id
_entity.type
_entity.pdbx_description
1 polymer ?
#
loop_
_entity_poly.entity_id
_entity_poly.type
_entity_poly.pdbx_seq_one_letter_code
_entity_poly.pdbx_strand_id
1 'polypeptide(L)' 'MSDSDPAKARFAIIQLVRILGVACVVAGMAIGARKWDLPLWLGYLLIINGLVDVFVIPKVLARKWRSPK' A
#
# COMPACT_ATOMS: atom_id res chain seq x y z
N MET A 1 21.68 -23.37 -3.74
CA MET A 1 20.74 -22.48 -3.03
C MET A 1 20.41 -21.36 -4.00
N SER A 2 19.16 -21.25 -4.41
CA SER A 2 18.69 -20.43 -5.54
C SER A 2 19.15 -18.97 -5.46
N ASP A 3 19.78 -18.46 -6.52
CA ASP A 3 19.85 -17.03 -6.78
C ASP A 3 18.42 -16.53 -7.02
N SER A 4 17.75 -16.11 -5.94
CA SER A 4 16.46 -15.46 -6.03
C SER A 4 16.67 -14.13 -6.76
N ASP A 5 16.18 -14.06 -8.00
CA ASP A 5 16.20 -12.82 -8.78
C ASP A 5 15.63 -11.67 -7.93
N PRO A 6 16.47 -10.69 -7.54
CA PRO A 6 16.05 -9.61 -6.66
C PRO A 6 14.94 -8.76 -7.32
N ALA A 7 14.79 -8.80 -8.65
CA ALA A 7 13.70 -8.12 -9.34
C ALA A 7 12.33 -8.73 -8.99
N LYS A 8 12.23 -10.06 -8.86
CA LYS A 8 10.97 -10.74 -8.48
C LYS A 8 10.56 -10.38 -7.05
N ALA A 9 11.52 -10.37 -6.12
CA ALA A 9 11.27 -9.98 -4.74
C ALA A 9 10.82 -8.50 -4.64
N ARG A 10 11.49 -7.59 -5.35
CA ARG A 10 11.12 -6.17 -5.42
C ARG A 10 9.72 -5.97 -6.00
N PHE A 11 9.39 -6.66 -7.09
CA PHE A 11 8.06 -6.61 -7.67
C PHE A 11 6.99 -7.13 -6.70
N ALA A 12 7.24 -8.26 -6.03
CA ALA A 12 6.33 -8.81 -5.03
C ALA A 12 6.08 -7.82 -3.88
N ILE A 13 7.13 -7.16 -3.37
CA ILE A 13 7.00 -6.13 -2.34
C ILE A 13 6.12 -4.97 -2.82
N ILE A 14 6.31 -4.47 -4.04
CA ILE A 14 5.48 -3.40 -4.61
C ILE A 14 4.01 -3.82 -4.70
N GLN A 15 3.72 -5.05 -5.14
CA GLN A 15 2.34 -5.53 -5.20
C GLN A 15 1.73 -5.69 -3.81
N LEU A 16 2.48 -6.23 -2.84
CA LEU A 16 2.01 -6.36 -1.46
C LEU A 16 1.65 -5.00 -0.85
N VAL A 17 2.49 -3.99 -1.04
CA VAL A 17 2.20 -2.61 -0.60
C VAL A 17 0.90 -2.10 -1.22
N ARG A 18 0.67 -2.34 -2.51
CA ARG A 18 -0.58 -1.93 -3.17
C ARG A 18 -1.79 -2.67 -2.60
N ILE A 19 -1.69 -3.97 -2.39
CA ILE A 19 -2.79 -4.78 -1.83
C ILE A 19 -3.13 -4.30 -0.41
N LEU A 20 -2.11 -4.06 0.42
CA LEU A 20 -2.29 -3.52 1.77
C LEU A 20 -2.92 -2.12 1.73
N GLY A 21 -2.46 -1.25 0.83
CA GLY A 21 -3.05 0.08 0.66
C GLY A 21 -4.53 0.02 0.23
N VAL A 22 -4.90 -0.87 -0.70
CA VAL A 22 -6.30 -1.10 -1.07
C VAL A 22 -7.10 -1.62 0.13
N ALA A 23 -6.55 -2.56 0.91
CA ALA A 23 -7.21 -3.05 2.12
C ALA A 23 -7.44 -1.93 3.14
N CYS A 24 -6.49 -1.01 3.34
CA CYS A 24 -6.67 0.17 4.18
C CYS A 24 -7.80 1.08 3.68
N VAL A 25 -7.88 1.34 2.36
CA VAL A 25 -8.97 2.13 1.78
C VAL A 25 -10.33 1.46 2.02
N VAL A 26 -10.42 0.15 1.79
CA VAL A 26 -11.66 -0.62 2.02
C VAL A 26 -12.06 -0.60 3.50
N ALA A 27 -11.09 -0.76 4.41
CA ALA A 27 -11.33 -0.67 5.84
C ALA A 27 -11.83 0.72 6.25
N GLY A 28 -11.23 1.78 5.73
CA GLY A 28 -11.68 3.15 6.01
C GLY A 28 -13.07 3.45 5.44
N MET A 29 -13.41 2.91 4.26
CA MET A 29 -14.77 2.99 3.72
C MET A 29 -15.78 2.22 4.58
N ALA A 30 -15.40 1.07 5.15
CA ALA A 30 -16.26 0.31 6.06
C ALA A 30 -16.57 1.08 7.35
N ILE A 31 -15.60 1.84 7.88
CA ILE A 31 -15.82 2.77 9.00
C ILE A 31 -16.80 3.87 8.60
N GLY A 32 -16.61 4.48 7.43
CA GLY A 32 -17.53 5.50 6.90
C GLY A 32 -18.96 4.99 6.70
N ALA A 33 -19.11 3.71 6.33
CA ALA A 33 -20.39 3.02 6.20
C ALA A 33 -21.01 2.62 7.56
N ARG A 34 -20.41 3.01 8.69
CA ARG A 34 -20.81 2.65 10.05
C ARG A 34 -20.95 1.14 10.29
N LYS A 35 -20.17 0.32 9.58
CA LYS A 35 -20.07 -1.13 9.84
C LYS A 35 -19.32 -1.42 11.14
N TRP A 36 -18.46 -0.49 11.56
CA TRP A 36 -17.76 -0.50 12.83
C TRP A 36 -18.02 0.80 13.57
N ASP A 37 -18.18 0.72 14.89
CA ASP A 37 -18.39 1.87 15.78
C ASP A 37 -17.05 2.55 16.09
N LEU A 38 -16.39 3.01 15.03
CA LEU A 38 -15.12 3.73 15.07
C LEU A 38 -15.37 5.18 14.66
N PRO A 39 -14.59 6.13 15.20
CA PRO A 39 -14.74 7.53 14.82
C PRO A 39 -14.37 7.75 13.35
N LEU A 40 -15.17 8.58 12.66
CA LEU A 40 -15.05 8.87 11.23
C LEU A 40 -13.65 9.35 10.80
N TRP A 41 -12.96 10.10 11.67
CA TRP A 41 -11.62 10.59 11.37
C TRP A 41 -10.60 9.46 11.16
N LEU A 42 -10.75 8.31 11.85
CA LEU A 42 -9.91 7.14 11.61
C LEU A 42 -10.17 6.54 10.22
N GLY A 43 -11.43 6.54 9.77
CA GLY A 43 -11.79 6.10 8.42
C GLY A 43 -11.12 6.96 7.36
N TYR A 44 -11.15 8.29 7.51
CA TYR A 44 -10.46 9.20 6.60
C TYR A 44 -8.94 9.00 6.62
N LEU A 45 -8.34 8.82 7.80
CA LEU A 45 -6.90 8.58 7.93
C LEU A 45 -6.49 7.29 7.23
N LEU A 46 -7.25 6.21 7.37
CA LEU A 46 -7.03 4.94 6.69
C LEU A 46 -7.14 5.06 5.16
N ILE A 47 -8.14 5.79 4.66
CA ILE A 47 -8.30 6.04 3.23
C ILE A 47 -7.11 6.82 2.69
N ILE A 48 -6.73 7.93 3.34
CA ILE A 48 -5.61 8.76 2.90
C ILE A 48 -4.31 7.95 2.92
N ASN A 49 -4.04 7.22 4.00
CA ASN A 49 -2.87 6.37 4.10
C ASN A 49 -2.85 5.29 3.00
N GLY A 50 -3.97 4.59 2.81
CA GLY A 50 -4.09 3.57 1.79
C GLY A 50 -3.88 4.10 0.37
N LEU A 51 -4.36 5.31 0.06
CA LEU A 51 -4.08 5.97 -1.22
C LEU A 51 -2.59 6.30 -1.38
N VAL A 52 -1.92 6.78 -0.33
CA VAL A 52 -0.48 7.03 -0.34
C VAL A 52 0.28 5.72 -0.59
N ASP A 53 -0.11 4.63 0.06
CA ASP A 53 0.48 3.31 -0.13
C ASP A 53 0.23 2.74 -1.53
N VAL A 54 -0.93 2.99 -2.14
CA VAL A 54 -1.22 2.50 -3.50
C VAL A 54 -0.47 3.30 -4.58
N PHE A 55 -0.35 4.62 -4.42
CA PHE A 55 0.10 5.49 -5.51
C PHE A 55 1.50 6.08 -5.31
N VAL A 56 1.89 6.39 -4.08
CA VAL A 56 3.13 7.12 -3.77
C VAL A 56 4.24 6.15 -3.42
N ILE A 57 4.00 5.22 -2.49
CA ILE A 57 5.04 4.30 -1.99
C ILE A 57 5.61 3.42 -3.12
N PRO A 58 4.82 2.77 -4.00
CA PRO A 58 5.32 2.03 -5.16
C PRO A 58 6.21 2.85 -6.07
N LYS A 59 5.87 4.12 -6.33
CA LYS A 59 6.69 5.02 -7.17
C LYS A 59 7.99 5.38 -6.49
N VAL A 60 8.00 5.53 -5.17
CA VAL A 60 9.22 5.78 -4.39
C VAL A 60 10.11 4.55 -4.38
N LEU A 61 9.56 3.36 -4.10
CA LEU A 61 10.29 2.09 -4.13
C LEU A 61 10.88 1.80 -5.51
N ALA A 62 10.08 1.96 -6.57
CA ALA A 62 10.53 1.76 -7.94
C ALA A 62 11.67 2.73 -8.33
N ARG A 63 11.59 4.01 -7.91
CA ARG A 63 12.68 4.98 -8.11
C ARG A 63 13.92 4.61 -7.32
N LYS A 64 13.77 4.18 -6.06
CA LYS A 64 14.88 3.81 -5.17
C LYS A 64 15.62 2.57 -5.67
N TRP A 65 14.93 1.62 -6.30
CA TRP A 65 15.53 0.40 -6.84
C TRP A 65 15.93 0.48 -8.30
N ARG A 66 15.75 1.65 -8.93
CA ARG A 66 16.27 1.90 -10.26
C ARG A 66 17.79 2.00 -10.12
N SER A 67 18.53 1.05 -10.69
CA SER A 67 19.99 1.13 -10.72
C SER A 67 20.41 2.47 -11.33
N PRO A 68 21.39 3.18 -10.74
CA PRO A 68 21.98 4.35 -11.38
C PRO A 68 22.54 3.90 -12.73
N LYS A 69 22.24 4.66 -13.78
CA LYS A 69 22.97 4.56 -15.04
C LYS A 69 24.27 5.32 -14.89
#